data_AF-A0A426VY63-F1
#
_entry.id   AF-A0A426VY63-F1
#
_cell.length_a   1.000
_cell.length_b   1.000
_cell.length_c   1.000
_cell.angle_alpha   90.00
_cell.angle_beta   90.00
_cell.angle_gamma   90.00
#
_symmetry.space_group_name_H-M   'P 1'
#
loop_
_entity.id
_entity.type
_entity.pdbx_description
1 polymer ?
#
loop_
_entity_poly.entity_id
_entity_poly.type
_entity_poly.pdbx_seq_one_letter_code
_entity_poly.pdbx_strand_id
1 'polypeptide(L)'
;MKKNIWISIMLVLGLAGCGSGTQSADEESSVPLKSETAGAKPSDWYIRVVVEDSARAMKTASTQLGELNTDDNISKHTLKSLSPFDSTYLDVVFIDPPDVTPGEYKTNFHKYQKNSEDSWMFTVKTDDSNAKIELTWRGLYILDPYIDTEKRTRYHEYRSMANPLLNQMKLVDMANGKEIPAIVNGKPQVYSFTMDGSNERTFKWVVQAEDVNITSIKYTPMSEQDKVMKKDTSSDQDRIIETKVESFDLNKPPTNKGRE
;
A
#
# COMPACT_ATOMS: atom_id res chain seq x y z
N MET A 1 34.92 37.42 -42.30
CA MET A 1 34.35 38.79 -42.40
C MET A 1 33.87 39.22 -41.02
N LYS A 2 34.47 40.29 -40.47
CA LYS A 2 34.10 40.89 -39.19
C LYS A 2 32.86 41.77 -39.40
N LYS A 3 31.85 41.66 -38.52
CA LYS A 3 30.86 42.72 -38.33
C LYS A 3 30.66 42.95 -36.84
N ASN A 4 31.29 44.02 -36.38
CA ASN A 4 30.99 44.70 -35.13
C ASN A 4 29.68 45.48 -35.31
N ILE A 5 28.76 45.42 -34.34
CA ILE A 5 27.75 46.47 -34.15
C ILE A 5 27.70 46.83 -32.67
N TRP A 6 27.67 48.14 -32.45
CA TRP A 6 27.85 48.89 -31.22
C TRP A 6 26.48 49.35 -30.67
N ILE A 7 26.36 49.33 -29.34
CA ILE A 7 25.74 50.32 -28.42
C ILE A 7 24.25 50.72 -28.60
N SER A 8 23.47 50.53 -27.53
CA SER A 8 22.84 51.64 -26.80
C SER A 8 22.38 51.24 -25.39
N ILE A 9 22.97 51.93 -24.42
CA ILE A 9 22.57 51.99 -23.02
C ILE A 9 21.43 53.01 -22.92
N MET A 10 20.31 52.62 -22.31
CA MET A 10 19.30 53.57 -21.81
C MET A 10 19.17 53.34 -20.31
N LEU A 11 19.70 54.32 -19.57
CA LEU A 11 19.62 54.48 -18.14
C LEU A 11 18.28 55.15 -17.84
N VAL A 12 17.40 54.50 -17.07
CA VAL A 12 16.21 55.15 -16.50
C VAL A 12 16.35 55.15 -14.99
N LEU A 13 16.66 56.34 -14.46
CA LEU A 13 16.50 56.71 -13.06
C LEU A 13 15.01 57.01 -12.82
N GLY A 14 14.43 56.33 -11.83
CA GLY A 14 13.04 56.53 -11.44
C GLY A 14 12.85 56.29 -9.94
N LEU A 15 13.05 57.36 -9.17
CA LEU A 15 12.37 57.79 -7.95
C LEU A 15 12.04 56.77 -6.84
N ALA A 16 12.59 57.07 -5.66
CA ALA A 16 12.15 56.59 -4.37
C ALA A 16 10.68 56.97 -4.10
N GLY A 17 9.88 55.97 -3.72
CA GLY A 17 8.57 56.13 -3.12
C GLY A 17 8.43 55.20 -1.92
N CYS A 18 8.54 55.75 -0.71
CA CYS A 18 8.05 55.09 0.50
C CYS A 18 6.52 55.18 0.48
N GLY A 19 5.86 54.05 0.21
CA GLY A 19 4.42 53.90 0.26
C GLY A 19 4.07 52.60 0.98
N SER A 20 3.42 52.75 2.12
CA SER A 20 2.94 51.72 3.03
C SER A 20 1.95 50.75 2.39
N GLY A 21 2.14 49.46 2.69
CA GLY A 21 1.06 48.52 2.97
C GLY A 21 0.37 47.86 1.77
N THR A 22 0.82 46.66 1.41
CA THR A 22 -0.04 45.64 0.81
C THR A 22 0.45 44.26 1.21
N GLN A 23 -0.49 43.43 1.68
CA GLN A 23 -0.34 42.01 2.01
C GLN A 23 0.34 41.24 0.88
N SER A 24 1.49 40.63 1.16
CA SER A 24 2.01 39.51 0.37
C SER A 24 1.23 38.27 0.78
N ALA A 25 0.09 38.09 0.11
CA ALA A 25 -0.61 36.82 0.03
C ALA A 25 0.15 35.89 -0.94
N ASP A 26 0.14 34.62 -0.58
CA ASP A 26 0.73 33.49 -1.28
C ASP A 26 0.37 33.42 -2.77
N GLU A 27 1.37 33.11 -3.59
CA GLU A 27 1.16 32.44 -4.89
C GLU A 27 2.05 31.20 -4.93
N GLU A 28 1.83 30.31 -3.96
CA GLU A 28 2.11 28.90 -4.15
C GLU A 28 1.13 28.43 -5.23
N SER A 29 1.63 28.26 -6.45
CA SER A 29 0.88 27.71 -7.58
C SER A 29 0.53 26.25 -7.28
N SER A 30 -0.44 26.03 -6.40
CA SER A 30 -1.10 24.75 -6.20
C SER A 30 -1.87 24.44 -7.47
N VAL A 31 -1.26 23.66 -8.36
CA VAL A 31 -1.98 23.00 -9.44
C VAL A 31 -3.15 22.26 -8.78
N PRO A 32 -4.42 22.54 -9.17
CA PRO A 32 -5.55 21.89 -8.54
C PRO A 32 -5.40 20.38 -8.72
N LEU A 33 -5.42 19.65 -7.60
CA LEU A 33 -5.55 18.21 -7.54
C LEU A 33 -6.65 17.80 -8.52
N LYS A 34 -6.24 17.19 -9.62
CA LYS A 34 -7.14 16.72 -10.66
C LYS A 34 -7.96 15.62 -10.01
N SER A 35 -9.17 15.98 -9.57
CA SER A 35 -10.19 15.04 -9.12
C SER A 35 -10.36 14.00 -10.22
N GLU A 36 -9.72 12.86 -10.09
CA GLU A 36 -9.96 11.71 -10.95
C GLU A 36 -11.47 11.45 -10.93
N THR A 37 -12.08 11.54 -12.10
CA THR A 37 -13.49 11.17 -12.30
C THR A 37 -13.70 9.80 -11.71
N ALA A 38 -14.59 9.68 -10.72
CA ALA A 38 -14.98 8.43 -10.10
C ALA A 38 -15.37 7.41 -11.19
N GLY A 39 -14.44 6.51 -11.55
CA GLY A 39 -14.62 5.54 -12.63
C GLY A 39 -13.44 5.36 -13.59
N ALA A 40 -12.42 6.23 -13.58
CA ALA A 40 -11.21 6.00 -14.36
C ALA A 40 -10.20 5.11 -13.60
N LYS A 41 -9.66 4.10 -14.28
CA LYS A 41 -8.49 3.33 -13.83
C LYS A 41 -7.33 4.32 -13.56
N PRO A 42 -6.69 4.30 -12.38
CA PRO A 42 -5.51 5.12 -12.12
C PRO A 42 -4.33 4.64 -12.98
N SER A 43 -3.50 5.56 -13.48
CA SER A 43 -2.34 5.22 -14.32
C SER A 43 -1.18 4.65 -13.53
N ASP A 44 -1.03 5.07 -12.28
CA ASP A 44 0.08 4.70 -11.41
C ASP A 44 -0.50 4.41 -10.02
N TRP A 45 -0.34 3.17 -9.57
CA TRP A 45 -0.91 2.74 -8.29
C TRP A 45 -0.15 1.54 -7.74
N TYR A 46 -0.32 1.31 -6.45
CA TYR A 46 0.19 0.11 -5.81
C TYR A 46 -0.66 -0.33 -4.63
N ILE A 47 -0.52 -1.60 -4.26
CA ILE A 47 -1.05 -2.22 -3.06
C ILE A 47 0.13 -2.53 -2.15
N ARG A 48 0.01 -2.16 -0.87
CA ARG A 48 0.97 -2.56 0.16
C ARG A 48 0.49 -3.83 0.85
N VAL A 49 1.26 -4.90 0.68
CA VAL A 49 1.05 -6.19 1.33
C VAL A 49 1.85 -6.25 2.62
N VAL A 50 1.21 -6.69 3.68
CA VAL A 50 1.79 -6.83 5.03
C VAL A 50 1.42 -8.20 5.56
N VAL A 51 2.43 -8.94 6.02
CA VAL A 51 2.21 -10.14 6.81
C VAL A 51 2.62 -9.89 8.24
N GLU A 52 1.88 -10.49 9.16
CA GLU A 52 2.12 -10.41 10.59
C GLU A 52 2.09 -11.81 11.20
N ASP A 53 3.07 -12.09 12.05
CA ASP A 53 3.06 -13.18 13.01
C ASP A 53 3.01 -12.57 14.41
N SER A 54 1.80 -12.45 14.95
CA SER A 54 1.61 -11.80 16.25
C SER A 54 2.19 -12.62 17.40
N ALA A 55 2.38 -13.93 17.26
CA ALA A 55 2.96 -14.78 18.29
C ALA A 55 4.46 -14.47 18.49
N ARG A 56 5.16 -14.16 17.39
CA ARG A 56 6.58 -13.76 17.41
C ARG A 56 6.80 -12.25 17.34
N ALA A 57 5.72 -11.46 17.36
CA ALA A 57 5.74 -10.01 17.18
C ALA A 57 6.48 -9.55 15.91
N MET A 58 6.35 -10.33 14.82
CA MET A 58 7.02 -10.06 13.55
C MET A 58 6.03 -9.48 12.54
N LYS A 59 6.50 -8.52 11.73
CA LYS A 59 5.66 -7.85 10.75
C LYS A 59 6.48 -7.30 9.59
N THR A 60 6.02 -7.48 8.36
CA THR A 60 6.64 -6.86 7.18
C THR A 60 6.13 -5.43 6.96
N ALA A 61 6.93 -4.58 6.32
CA ALA A 61 6.60 -3.16 6.16
C ALA A 61 6.58 -2.65 4.71
N SER A 62 7.14 -3.40 3.76
CA SER A 62 7.63 -2.81 2.51
C SER A 62 7.30 -3.60 1.24
N THR A 63 6.45 -4.61 1.29
CA THR A 63 6.13 -5.39 0.09
C THR A 63 5.03 -4.71 -0.73
N GLN A 64 5.32 -4.41 -1.98
CA GLN A 64 4.43 -3.61 -2.85
C GLN A 64 4.25 -4.27 -4.22
N LEU A 65 3.02 -4.26 -4.71
CA LEU A 65 2.70 -4.67 -6.08
C LEU A 65 1.85 -3.61 -6.75
N GLY A 66 1.96 -3.46 -8.07
CA GLY A 66 1.04 -2.61 -8.81
C GLY A 66 1.54 -2.23 -10.19
N GLU A 67 1.15 -1.05 -10.63
CA GLU A 67 1.39 -0.52 -11.96
C GLU A 67 2.05 0.84 -11.90
N LEU A 68 3.00 1.06 -12.81
CA LEU A 68 3.58 2.36 -13.09
C LEU A 68 3.56 2.59 -14.61
N ASN A 69 2.93 3.68 -15.04
CA ASN A 69 2.83 4.09 -16.43
C ASN A 69 4.06 4.90 -16.86
N THR A 70 5.24 4.29 -16.72
CA THR A 70 6.52 4.89 -17.10
C THR A 70 7.36 3.83 -17.80
N ASP A 71 7.78 4.10 -19.04
CA ASP A 71 8.37 3.11 -19.95
C ASP A 71 9.71 2.54 -19.46
N ASP A 72 10.38 3.23 -18.54
CA ASP A 72 11.75 2.97 -18.11
C ASP A 72 11.86 2.40 -16.68
N ASN A 73 10.72 2.01 -16.09
CA ASN A 73 10.53 2.04 -14.64
C ASN A 73 10.22 0.68 -13.99
N ILE A 74 9.82 -0.35 -14.74
CA ILE A 74 9.57 -1.69 -14.16
C ILE A 74 10.79 -2.17 -13.38
N SER A 75 11.98 -2.19 -13.99
CA SER A 75 13.22 -2.58 -13.29
C SER A 75 13.69 -1.56 -12.24
N LYS A 76 13.40 -0.25 -12.40
CA LYS A 76 13.87 0.79 -11.47
C LYS A 76 13.10 0.82 -10.16
N HIS A 77 11.82 0.45 -10.19
CA HIS A 77 10.96 0.41 -9.00
C HIS A 77 10.83 -0.98 -8.40
N THR A 78 11.31 -2.01 -9.11
CA THR A 78 11.41 -3.37 -8.62
C THR A 78 12.70 -3.53 -7.79
N LEU A 79 12.54 -3.64 -6.48
CA LEU A 79 13.62 -3.66 -5.49
C LEU A 79 13.94 -5.08 -5.09
N LYS A 80 15.21 -5.50 -5.22
CA LYS A 80 15.64 -6.83 -4.78
C LYS A 80 15.41 -7.02 -3.29
N SER A 81 14.98 -8.23 -2.91
CA SER A 81 14.95 -8.64 -1.52
C SER A 81 16.37 -8.82 -1.02
N LEU A 82 16.60 -8.38 0.22
CA LEU A 82 17.82 -8.72 0.93
C LEU A 82 17.59 -10.08 1.59
N SER A 83 18.61 -10.94 1.56
CA SER A 83 18.57 -12.18 2.33
C SER A 83 18.31 -11.87 3.80
N PRO A 84 17.55 -12.72 4.52
CA PRO A 84 17.39 -12.55 5.96
C PRO A 84 18.75 -12.44 6.64
N PHE A 85 18.89 -11.44 7.51
CA PHE A 85 20.12 -11.21 8.25
C PHE A 85 20.27 -12.12 9.48
N ASP A 86 19.19 -12.80 9.87
CA ASP A 86 19.09 -13.63 11.07
C ASP A 86 18.43 -14.97 10.76
N SER A 87 18.52 -15.91 11.69
CA SER A 87 17.87 -17.23 11.61
C SER A 87 16.35 -17.13 11.72
N THR A 88 15.84 -16.12 12.43
CA THR A 88 14.40 -15.85 12.54
C THR A 88 13.97 -14.82 11.51
N TYR A 89 13.00 -15.18 10.66
CA TYR A 89 12.54 -14.32 9.58
C TYR A 89 11.05 -14.51 9.27
N LEU A 90 10.44 -13.42 8.83
CA LEU A 90 9.12 -13.39 8.22
C LEU A 90 9.20 -12.42 7.06
N ASP A 91 8.85 -12.87 5.86
CA ASP A 91 9.04 -12.09 4.66
C ASP A 91 7.97 -12.32 3.60
N VAL A 92 7.84 -11.37 2.67
CA VAL A 92 7.06 -11.50 1.45
C VAL A 92 7.93 -11.08 0.27
N VAL A 93 8.12 -12.00 -0.67
CA VAL A 93 8.93 -11.78 -1.87
C VAL A 93 8.15 -12.09 -3.13
N PHE A 94 8.46 -11.37 -4.20
CA PHE A 94 8.10 -11.71 -5.57
C PHE A 94 9.26 -12.51 -6.17
N ILE A 95 8.97 -13.72 -6.66
CA ILE A 95 9.96 -14.61 -7.28
C ILE A 95 9.88 -14.42 -8.78
N ASP A 96 11.03 -14.16 -9.40
CA ASP A 96 11.21 -14.01 -10.85
C ASP A 96 10.13 -13.13 -11.50
N PRO A 97 9.99 -11.85 -11.09
CA PRO A 97 9.01 -10.95 -11.69
C PRO A 97 9.27 -10.81 -13.21
N PRO A 98 8.23 -10.52 -14.01
CA PRO A 98 8.40 -10.27 -15.43
C PRO A 98 9.33 -9.06 -15.66
N ASP A 99 10.05 -9.08 -16.79
CA ASP A 99 10.87 -7.96 -17.28
C ASP A 99 12.01 -7.49 -16.35
N VAL A 100 12.35 -8.30 -15.34
CA VAL A 100 13.53 -8.11 -14.49
C VAL A 100 14.39 -9.36 -14.44
N THR A 101 15.63 -9.24 -13.97
CA THR A 101 16.51 -10.41 -13.81
C THR A 101 15.90 -11.40 -12.81
N PRO A 102 16.01 -12.72 -13.05
CA PRO A 102 15.58 -13.72 -12.06
C PRO A 102 16.16 -13.45 -10.66
N GLY A 103 15.34 -13.68 -9.63
CA GLY A 103 15.67 -13.42 -8.24
C GLY A 103 14.43 -13.11 -7.38
N GLU A 104 14.70 -12.73 -6.14
CA GLU A 104 13.67 -12.35 -5.16
C GLU A 104 13.59 -10.83 -5.00
N TYR A 105 12.37 -10.31 -4.91
CA TYR A 105 12.10 -8.87 -4.90
C TYR A 105 11.09 -8.49 -3.82
N LYS A 106 11.22 -7.30 -3.23
CA LYS A 106 10.22 -6.71 -2.32
C LYS A 106 9.11 -5.99 -3.05
N THR A 107 9.35 -5.59 -4.29
CA THR A 107 8.36 -4.88 -5.09
C THR A 107 8.25 -5.52 -6.45
N ASN A 108 7.06 -5.48 -7.04
CA ASN A 108 6.80 -5.97 -8.39
C ASN A 108 5.83 -5.03 -9.08
N PHE A 109 6.36 -4.22 -10.00
CA PHE A 109 5.58 -3.28 -10.78
C PHE A 109 5.60 -3.70 -12.24
N HIS A 110 4.43 -3.81 -12.87
CA HIS A 110 4.34 -3.99 -14.32
C HIS A 110 3.10 -3.31 -14.87
N LYS A 111 3.11 -3.08 -16.19
CA LYS A 111 1.96 -2.50 -16.88
C LYS A 111 0.88 -3.56 -17.03
N TYR A 112 -0.35 -3.21 -16.68
CA TYR A 112 -1.51 -4.07 -16.94
C TYR A 112 -2.43 -3.41 -17.97
N GLN A 113 -2.97 -4.19 -18.90
CA GLN A 113 -3.88 -3.65 -19.90
C GLN A 113 -5.26 -3.36 -19.27
N LYS A 114 -5.81 -2.18 -19.56
CA LYS A 114 -7.15 -1.85 -19.08
C LYS A 114 -8.18 -2.86 -19.64
N ASN A 115 -9.07 -3.34 -18.77
CA ASN A 115 -10.08 -4.36 -19.08
C ASN A 115 -9.51 -5.74 -19.47
N SER A 116 -8.26 -6.04 -19.09
CA SER A 116 -7.74 -7.41 -19.11
C SER A 116 -7.57 -7.93 -17.69
N GLU A 117 -7.45 -9.26 -17.56
CA GLU A 117 -6.92 -9.86 -16.35
C GLU A 117 -5.40 -9.64 -16.30
N ASP A 118 -4.87 -9.42 -15.10
CA ASP A 118 -3.43 -9.46 -14.82
C ASP A 118 -3.17 -9.96 -13.40
N SER A 119 -1.93 -10.36 -13.10
CA SER A 119 -1.60 -10.95 -11.81
C SER A 119 -0.17 -10.78 -11.34
N TRP A 120 -0.03 -10.74 -10.01
CA TRP A 120 1.25 -10.71 -9.30
C TRP A 120 1.35 -11.94 -8.41
N MET A 121 2.37 -12.78 -8.63
CA MET A 121 2.68 -13.91 -7.78
C MET A 121 3.70 -13.50 -6.71
N PHE A 122 3.40 -13.84 -5.45
CA PHE A 122 4.33 -13.61 -4.33
C PHE A 122 4.30 -14.76 -3.35
N THR A 123 5.37 -14.90 -2.59
CA THR A 123 5.56 -15.96 -1.60
C THR A 123 5.79 -15.35 -0.23
N VAL A 124 4.99 -15.78 0.74
CA VAL A 124 5.24 -15.52 2.15
C VAL A 124 6.23 -16.57 2.65
N LYS A 125 7.33 -16.14 3.25
CA LYS A 125 8.39 -17.00 3.78
C LYS A 125 8.54 -16.80 5.28
N THR A 126 8.79 -17.87 6.01
CA THR A 126 9.05 -17.83 7.46
C THR A 126 9.94 -18.99 7.90
N ASP A 127 10.76 -18.79 8.93
CA ASP A 127 11.53 -19.87 9.57
C ASP A 127 10.64 -20.84 10.37
N ASP A 128 9.49 -20.36 10.87
CA ASP A 128 8.51 -21.19 11.59
C ASP A 128 7.45 -21.77 10.64
N SER A 129 7.53 -23.07 10.40
CA SER A 129 6.63 -23.82 9.51
C SER A 129 5.26 -24.12 10.11
N ASN A 130 5.05 -23.83 11.39
CA ASN A 130 3.76 -23.93 12.07
C ASN A 130 3.15 -22.57 12.38
N ALA A 131 3.79 -21.48 11.93
CA ALA A 131 3.34 -20.13 12.18
C ALA A 131 1.91 -19.91 11.69
N LYS A 132 1.15 -19.15 12.49
CA LYS A 132 -0.14 -18.59 12.08
C LYS A 132 0.10 -17.16 11.62
N ILE A 133 -0.12 -16.91 10.34
CA ILE A 133 0.18 -15.64 9.69
C ILE A 133 -1.10 -14.91 9.34
N GLU A 134 -1.12 -13.60 9.54
CA GLU A 134 -2.14 -12.70 9.03
C GLU A 134 -1.61 -11.90 7.84
N LEU A 135 -2.23 -12.07 6.69
CA LEU A 135 -1.95 -11.33 5.48
C LEU A 135 -2.98 -10.22 5.30
N THR A 136 -2.50 -8.99 5.27
CA THR A 136 -3.31 -7.78 5.12
C THR A 136 -2.81 -6.96 3.95
N TRP A 137 -3.72 -6.37 3.19
CA TRP A 137 -3.38 -5.31 2.24
C TRP A 137 -3.98 -3.99 2.73
N ARG A 138 -3.13 -2.97 2.85
CA ARG A 138 -3.54 -1.70 3.45
C ARG A 138 -4.32 -0.80 2.50
N GLY A 139 -4.86 -1.34 1.41
CA GLY A 139 -5.59 -0.58 0.39
C GLY A 139 -4.73 -0.14 -0.79
N LEU A 140 -5.40 0.50 -1.73
CA LEU A 140 -4.81 1.06 -2.96
C LEU A 140 -4.18 2.41 -2.67
N TYR A 141 -2.96 2.61 -3.14
CA TYR A 141 -2.24 3.86 -3.10
C TYR A 141 -2.10 4.35 -4.54
N ILE A 142 -2.50 5.57 -4.80
CA ILE A 142 -2.32 6.22 -6.10
C ILE A 142 -1.06 7.07 -6.04
N LEU A 143 -0.35 7.08 -7.15
CA LEU A 143 0.92 7.77 -7.29
C LEU A 143 0.77 8.89 -8.33
N ASP A 144 0.60 10.12 -7.87
CA ASP A 144 0.52 11.28 -8.76
C ASP A 144 1.93 11.79 -9.08
N PRO A 145 2.40 11.69 -10.35
CA PRO A 145 3.73 12.14 -10.70
C PRO A 145 3.84 13.67 -10.68
N TYR A 146 4.94 14.18 -10.13
CA TYR A 146 5.34 15.58 -10.22
C TYR A 146 6.83 15.71 -10.55
N ILE A 147 7.23 16.85 -11.08
CA ILE A 147 8.63 17.17 -11.35
C ILE A 147 9.16 18.06 -10.23
N ASP A 148 10.19 17.61 -9.53
CA ASP A 148 10.82 18.40 -8.47
C ASP A 148 11.74 19.51 -9.01
N THR A 149 12.26 20.34 -8.11
CA THR A 149 13.16 21.46 -8.45
C THR A 149 14.47 21.01 -9.12
N GLU A 150 14.85 19.74 -8.97
CA GLU A 150 16.01 19.11 -9.60
C GLU A 150 15.65 18.42 -10.94
N LYS A 151 14.44 18.64 -11.46
CA LYS A 151 13.92 18.04 -12.69
C LYS A 151 13.80 16.51 -12.64
N ARG A 152 13.60 15.93 -11.46
CA ARG A 152 13.37 14.50 -11.29
C ARG A 152 11.87 14.22 -11.17
N THR A 153 11.43 13.11 -11.75
CA THR A 153 10.09 12.59 -11.48
C THR A 153 10.01 12.07 -10.06
N ARG A 154 9.07 12.62 -9.30
CA ARG A 154 8.69 12.22 -7.94
C ARG A 154 7.20 11.89 -7.93
N TYR A 155 6.71 11.34 -6.83
CA TYR A 155 5.32 10.94 -6.70
C TYR A 155 4.72 11.45 -5.40
N HIS A 156 3.52 12.01 -5.48
CA HIS A 156 2.65 12.17 -4.34
C HIS A 156 1.90 10.87 -4.13
N GLU A 157 1.98 10.33 -2.91
CA GLU A 157 1.29 9.12 -2.53
C GLU A 157 0.03 9.47 -1.74
N TYR A 158 -1.11 8.93 -2.16
CA TYR A 158 -2.34 9.00 -1.37
C TYR A 158 -3.10 7.68 -1.40
N ARG A 159 -3.67 7.34 -0.25
CA ARG A 159 -4.45 6.11 -0.08
C ARG A 159 -5.88 6.32 -0.56
N SER A 160 -6.31 5.54 -1.54
CA SER A 160 -7.66 5.59 -2.12
C SER A 160 -8.44 4.29 -1.84
N MET A 161 -9.18 4.29 -0.72
CA MET A 161 -10.00 3.13 -0.32
C MET A 161 -11.32 3.02 -1.09
N ALA A 162 -11.75 4.09 -1.76
CA ALA A 162 -12.98 4.14 -2.54
C ALA A 162 -12.74 3.93 -4.04
N ASN A 163 -11.50 3.61 -4.46
CA ASN A 163 -11.20 3.41 -5.87
C ASN A 163 -11.92 2.15 -6.40
N PRO A 164 -12.69 2.25 -7.51
CA PRO A 164 -13.40 1.11 -8.10
C PRO A 164 -12.50 -0.08 -8.45
N LEU A 165 -11.22 0.15 -8.74
CA LEU A 165 -10.24 -0.89 -9.04
C LEU A 165 -10.13 -1.93 -7.91
N LEU A 166 -10.36 -1.54 -6.66
CA LEU A 166 -10.36 -2.49 -5.54
C LEU A 166 -11.47 -3.53 -5.64
N ASN A 167 -12.61 -3.23 -6.27
CA ASN A 167 -13.68 -4.21 -6.50
C ASN A 167 -13.28 -5.26 -7.54
N GLN A 168 -12.30 -4.96 -8.39
CA GLN A 168 -11.79 -5.86 -9.43
C GLN A 168 -10.61 -6.71 -8.95
N MET A 169 -10.20 -6.55 -7.68
CA MET A 169 -9.02 -7.21 -7.13
C MET A 169 -9.40 -8.36 -6.20
N LYS A 170 -8.62 -9.44 -6.29
CA LYS A 170 -8.70 -10.57 -5.36
C LYS A 170 -7.33 -11.15 -5.08
N LEU A 171 -7.20 -11.73 -3.89
CA LEU A 171 -6.11 -12.60 -3.51
C LEU A 171 -6.53 -14.05 -3.72
N VAL A 172 -5.63 -14.87 -4.26
CA VAL A 172 -5.80 -16.32 -4.38
C VAL A 172 -4.68 -17.01 -3.60
N ASP A 173 -5.04 -17.84 -2.64
CA ASP A 173 -4.11 -18.73 -1.94
C ASP A 173 -3.86 -19.97 -2.80
N MET A 174 -2.62 -20.14 -3.27
CA MET A 174 -2.30 -21.19 -4.24
C MET A 174 -2.28 -22.59 -3.61
N ALA A 175 -2.20 -22.70 -2.27
CA ALA A 175 -2.16 -23.99 -1.59
C ALA A 175 -3.55 -24.65 -1.54
N ASN A 176 -4.62 -23.86 -1.42
CA ASN A 176 -5.99 -24.37 -1.25
C ASN A 176 -6.99 -23.82 -2.29
N GLY A 177 -6.56 -22.95 -3.19
CA GLY A 177 -7.39 -22.31 -4.21
C GLY A 177 -8.40 -21.31 -3.64
N LYS A 178 -8.27 -20.90 -2.38
CA LYS A 178 -9.20 -19.96 -1.74
C LYS A 178 -9.04 -18.58 -2.35
N GLU A 179 -10.14 -18.02 -2.82
CA GLU A 179 -10.21 -16.65 -3.30
C GLU A 179 -10.73 -15.72 -2.19
N ILE A 180 -10.09 -14.56 -2.04
CA ILE A 180 -10.46 -13.52 -1.07
C ILE A 180 -10.58 -12.20 -1.84
N PRO A 181 -11.74 -11.53 -1.85
CA PRO A 181 -11.89 -10.25 -2.52
C PRO A 181 -11.05 -9.19 -1.79
N ALA A 182 -10.46 -8.25 -2.52
CA ALA A 182 -9.64 -7.21 -1.92
C ALA A 182 -10.48 -6.32 -0.97
N ILE A 183 -11.73 -6.01 -1.32
CA ILE A 183 -12.61 -5.27 -0.42
C ILE A 183 -13.97 -5.95 -0.29
N VAL A 184 -14.54 -5.85 0.92
CA VAL A 184 -15.93 -6.19 1.22
C VAL A 184 -16.51 -5.04 1.99
N ASN A 185 -17.65 -4.51 1.54
CA ASN A 185 -18.30 -3.36 2.16
C ASN A 185 -17.35 -2.15 2.36
N GLY A 186 -16.49 -1.89 1.36
CA GLY A 186 -15.53 -0.78 1.37
C GLY A 186 -14.34 -0.94 2.33
N LYS A 187 -14.16 -2.12 2.94
CA LYS A 187 -13.06 -2.39 3.87
C LYS A 187 -12.09 -3.42 3.29
N PRO A 188 -10.75 -3.21 3.43
CA PRO A 188 -9.78 -4.26 3.10
C PRO A 188 -10.02 -5.48 3.98
N GLN A 189 -9.79 -6.67 3.43
CA GLN A 189 -9.87 -7.90 4.20
C GLN A 189 -8.53 -8.24 4.86
N VAL A 190 -8.60 -9.09 5.86
CA VAL A 190 -7.44 -9.76 6.48
C VAL A 190 -7.63 -11.25 6.24
N TYR A 191 -6.57 -11.92 5.78
CA TYR A 191 -6.57 -13.35 5.56
C TYR A 191 -5.60 -14.03 6.52
N SER A 192 -6.14 -14.81 7.46
CA SER A 192 -5.34 -15.63 8.37
C SER A 192 -5.18 -17.03 7.81
N PHE A 193 -3.96 -17.57 7.85
CA PHE A 193 -3.63 -18.93 7.45
C PHE A 193 -2.51 -19.50 8.33
N THR A 194 -2.36 -20.81 8.29
CA THR A 194 -1.25 -21.55 8.90
C THR A 194 -0.23 -21.93 7.84
N MET A 195 1.03 -22.07 8.21
CA MET A 195 2.07 -22.48 7.28
C MET A 195 2.04 -23.98 6.93
N ASP A 196 1.21 -24.77 7.63
CA ASP A 196 0.91 -26.17 7.33
C ASP A 196 2.16 -27.08 7.19
N GLY A 197 3.22 -26.78 7.97
CA GLY A 197 4.49 -27.51 7.93
C GLY A 197 5.44 -27.06 6.82
N SER A 198 5.08 -26.05 6.02
CA SER A 198 5.93 -25.44 5.00
C SER A 198 6.59 -24.14 5.51
N ASN A 199 7.77 -23.80 5.01
CA ASN A 199 8.40 -22.49 5.26
C ASN A 199 7.99 -21.43 4.23
N GLU A 200 7.26 -21.84 3.19
CA GLU A 200 6.84 -20.98 2.09
C GLU A 200 5.36 -21.21 1.76
N ARG A 201 4.62 -20.13 1.50
CA ARG A 201 3.24 -20.17 1.00
C ARG A 201 3.05 -19.15 -0.12
N THR A 202 2.60 -19.62 -1.28
CA THR A 202 2.47 -18.81 -2.49
C THR A 202 1.06 -18.27 -2.66
N PHE A 203 0.99 -17.03 -3.11
CA PHE A 203 -0.24 -16.30 -3.37
C PHE A 203 -0.21 -15.68 -4.76
N LYS A 204 -1.40 -15.48 -5.32
CA LYS A 204 -1.60 -14.72 -6.56
C LYS A 204 -2.54 -13.56 -6.28
N TRP A 205 -2.06 -12.33 -6.42
CA TRP A 205 -2.90 -11.15 -6.50
C TRP A 205 -3.41 -11.01 -7.93
N VAL A 206 -4.72 -10.88 -8.13
CA VAL A 206 -5.34 -10.81 -9.45
C VAL A 206 -6.11 -9.51 -9.57
N VAL A 207 -5.95 -8.82 -10.69
CA VAL A 207 -6.83 -7.75 -11.16
C VAL A 207 -7.66 -8.33 -12.29
N GLN A 208 -8.98 -8.25 -12.21
CA GLN A 208 -9.92 -8.75 -13.21
C GLN A 208 -10.46 -7.60 -14.07
N ALA A 209 -11.02 -7.93 -15.25
CA ALA A 209 -11.69 -6.95 -16.09
C ALA A 209 -13.03 -6.47 -15.51
N GLU A 210 -13.68 -7.31 -14.71
CA GLU A 210 -14.98 -7.09 -14.07
C GLU A 210 -14.85 -7.15 -12.55
N ASP A 211 -15.89 -6.68 -11.85
CA ASP A 211 -15.94 -6.75 -10.39
C ASP A 211 -15.92 -8.21 -9.91
N VAL A 212 -15.14 -8.44 -8.86
CA VAL A 212 -14.99 -9.74 -8.22
C VAL A 212 -16.31 -10.13 -7.56
N ASN A 213 -17.00 -11.09 -8.17
CA ASN A 213 -18.18 -11.73 -7.59
C ASN A 213 -17.86 -13.15 -7.15
N ILE A 214 -17.44 -13.32 -5.90
CA ILE A 214 -17.21 -14.64 -5.30
C ILE A 214 -18.57 -15.19 -4.83
N THR A 215 -19.38 -15.62 -5.79
CA THR A 215 -20.61 -16.38 -5.54
C THR A 215 -20.23 -17.86 -5.44
N SER A 216 -20.34 -18.43 -4.23
CA SER A 216 -20.08 -19.85 -3.92
C SER A 216 -18.61 -20.18 -3.64
N ILE A 217 -18.26 -20.16 -2.35
CA ILE A 217 -17.13 -20.93 -1.83
C ILE A 217 -17.49 -22.40 -2.09
N LYS A 218 -16.81 -23.08 -3.01
CA LYS A 218 -16.75 -24.56 -2.95
C LYS A 218 -16.04 -24.88 -1.63
N TYR A 219 -16.82 -25.07 -0.59
CA TYR A 219 -16.36 -25.61 0.68
C TYR A 219 -15.88 -27.03 0.37
N THR A 220 -14.57 -27.21 0.22
CA THR A 220 -13.97 -28.53 0.49
C THR A 220 -14.06 -28.66 2.01
N PRO A 221 -14.91 -29.55 2.56
CA PRO A 221 -15.08 -29.65 4.00
C PRO A 221 -13.74 -29.96 4.64
N MET A 222 -13.33 -29.10 5.57
CA MET A 222 -12.22 -29.36 6.48
C MET A 222 -12.51 -30.66 7.24
N SER A 223 -11.45 -31.44 7.44
CA SER A 223 -11.40 -32.65 8.26
C SER A 223 -12.10 -32.46 9.61
N GLU A 224 -12.81 -33.49 10.08
CA GLU A 224 -13.58 -33.49 11.33
C GLU A 224 -12.73 -33.23 12.60
N GLN A 225 -11.41 -33.15 12.50
CA GLN A 225 -10.53 -32.85 13.64
C GLN A 225 -10.61 -31.40 14.14
N ASP A 226 -11.08 -30.45 13.33
CA ASP A 226 -11.16 -29.02 13.74
C ASP A 226 -12.47 -28.65 14.48
N LYS A 227 -13.42 -29.58 14.61
CA LYS A 227 -14.70 -29.31 15.30
C LYS A 227 -14.61 -29.39 16.83
N VAL A 228 -13.51 -29.85 17.40
CA VAL A 228 -13.43 -30.11 18.85
C VAL A 228 -12.94 -28.91 19.67
N MET A 229 -12.32 -27.88 19.06
CA MET A 229 -11.74 -26.75 19.82
C MET A 229 -12.61 -25.47 19.88
N LYS A 230 -13.88 -25.50 19.47
CA LYS A 230 -14.77 -24.30 19.47
C LYS A 230 -15.95 -24.37 20.44
N LYS A 231 -15.82 -25.05 21.58
CA LYS A 231 -16.90 -25.11 22.58
C LYS A 231 -16.69 -24.25 23.85
N ASP A 232 -15.50 -23.72 24.11
CA ASP A 232 -15.20 -23.12 25.42
C ASP A 232 -14.89 -21.61 25.46
N THR A 233 -15.19 -20.83 24.42
CA THR A 233 -14.95 -19.36 24.46
C THR A 233 -16.17 -18.51 24.07
N SER A 234 -17.38 -18.94 24.48
CA SER A 234 -18.63 -18.20 24.24
C SER A 234 -19.33 -17.70 25.52
N SER A 235 -18.62 -17.49 26.64
CA SER A 235 -19.28 -17.03 27.88
C SER A 235 -18.63 -15.85 28.61
N ASP A 236 -17.92 -14.94 27.93
CA ASP A 236 -17.33 -13.76 28.61
C ASP A 236 -17.47 -12.43 27.84
N GLN A 237 -18.45 -12.28 26.94
CA GLN A 237 -18.70 -11.00 26.25
C GLN A 237 -19.90 -10.19 26.78
N ASP A 238 -20.53 -10.58 27.89
CA ASP A 238 -21.63 -9.84 28.53
C ASP A 238 -21.22 -9.22 29.88
N ARG A 239 -20.07 -8.55 29.93
CA ARG A 239 -19.76 -7.61 31.02
C ARG A 239 -18.67 -6.62 30.60
N ILE A 240 -19.08 -5.41 30.24
CA ILE A 240 -18.60 -4.13 30.76
C ILE A 240 -19.31 -3.02 29.97
N ILE A 241 -20.37 -2.49 30.59
CA ILE A 241 -21.01 -1.23 30.25
C ILE A 241 -20.34 -0.14 31.10
N GLU A 242 -20.21 1.04 30.48
CA GLU A 242 -19.86 2.35 31.06
C GLU A 242 -18.42 2.57 31.54
N THR A 243 -17.62 3.16 30.64
CA THR A 243 -16.61 4.12 31.07
C THR A 243 -16.79 5.44 30.33
N LYS A 244 -17.04 6.46 31.15
CA LYS A 244 -17.26 7.87 30.88
C LYS A 244 -16.16 8.43 29.95
N VAL A 245 -16.58 9.09 28.88
CA VAL A 245 -15.68 9.87 28.01
C VAL A 245 -15.25 11.12 28.79
N GLU A 246 -14.04 11.11 29.35
CA GLU A 246 -13.38 12.35 29.78
C GLU A 246 -12.73 13.00 28.55
N SER A 247 -13.21 14.19 28.21
CA SER A 247 -12.64 15.06 27.18
C SER A 247 -11.25 15.52 27.60
N PHE A 248 -10.25 15.22 26.76
CA PHE A 248 -8.86 15.62 26.97
C PHE A 248 -8.64 17.04 26.44
N ASP A 249 -8.33 18.00 27.33
CA ASP A 249 -7.96 19.38 26.98
C ASP A 249 -6.43 19.48 26.86
N LEU A 250 -5.94 19.70 25.63
CA LEU A 250 -4.50 19.77 25.32
C LEU A 250 -3.80 21.00 25.94
N ASN A 251 -4.53 21.97 26.49
CA ASN A 251 -3.96 23.17 27.08
C ASN A 251 -3.60 23.01 28.58
N LYS A 252 -3.82 21.84 29.18
CA LYS A 252 -3.48 21.58 30.58
C LYS A 252 -2.75 20.24 30.72
N PRO A 253 -1.43 20.23 30.97
CA PRO A 253 -0.71 18.98 31.18
C PRO A 253 -1.19 18.29 32.48
N PRO A 254 -1.32 16.94 32.48
CA PRO A 254 -1.82 16.21 33.63
C PRO A 254 -0.84 16.30 34.80
N THR A 255 -1.32 16.80 35.94
CA THR A 255 -0.54 16.81 37.19
C THR A 255 -0.61 15.44 37.85
N ASN A 256 0.54 14.77 37.92
CA ASN A 256 0.72 13.50 38.60
C ASN A 256 0.66 13.73 40.12
N LYS A 257 -0.46 13.39 40.77
CA LYS A 257 -0.49 13.27 42.24
C LYS A 257 -0.08 11.85 42.60
N GLY A 258 1.05 11.75 43.31
CA GLY A 258 1.66 10.50 43.74
C GLY A 258 0.74 9.66 44.63
N ARG A 259 0.97 8.35 44.55
CA ARG A 259 0.58 7.39 45.60
C ARG A 259 1.59 7.53 46.74
N GLU A 260 1.13 8.02 47.88
CA GLU A 260 1.64 7.58 49.19
C GLU A 260 0.91 6.30 49.62
#